data_AF-A0A1J7BY43-F1
#
_entry.id   AF-A0A1J7BY43-F1
#
_cell.length_a   1.000
_cell.length_b   1.000
_cell.length_c   1.000
_cell.angle_alpha   90.00
_cell.angle_beta   90.00
_cell.angle_gamma   90.00
#
_symmetry.space_group_name_H-M   'P 1'
#
loop_
_entity.id
_entity.type
_entity.pdbx_description
1 polymer ?
#
loop_
_entity_poly.entity_id
_entity_poly.type
_entity_poly.pdbx_seq_one_letter_code
_entity_poly.pdbx_strand_id
1 'polypeptide(L)' 'MTVFRVGCPHCGGRAHLESGEVRLARTRSRTFYAFTCPDCGEPVRKPAGERIVELLTGNGVAEIGLAPR' A
#
# COMPACT_ATOMS: atom_id res chain seq x y z
N MET A 1 0.42 -12.57 -11.77
CA MET A 1 0.36 -11.13 -11.46
C MET A 1 -0.82 -10.91 -10.54
N THR A 2 -0.59 -10.46 -9.31
CA THR A 2 -1.67 -10.10 -8.38
C THR A 2 -1.95 -8.62 -8.54
N VAL A 3 -3.22 -8.26 -8.75
CA VAL A 3 -3.67 -6.87 -8.84
C VAL A 3 -4.53 -6.52 -7.62
N PHE A 4 -4.20 -5.40 -6.97
CA PHE A 4 -4.92 -4.88 -5.82
C PHE A 4 -5.89 -3.79 -6.29
N ARG A 5 -7.18 -3.96 -6.02
CA ARG A 5 -8.15 -2.88 -6.21
C ARG A 5 -8.09 -1.91 -5.05
N VAL A 6 -7.81 -0.65 -5.35
CA VAL A 6 -7.77 0.42 -4.36
C VAL A 6 -8.68 1.57 -4.78
N GLY A 7 -9.32 2.19 -3.78
CA GLY A 7 -10.04 3.45 -3.96
C GLY A 7 -9.14 4.62 -3.59
N CYS A 8 -9.00 5.58 -4.50
CA CYS A 8 -8.33 6.84 -4.22
C CYS A 8 -9.27 7.77 -3.44
N PRO A 9 -8.91 8.21 -2.21
CA PRO A 9 -9.74 9.14 -1.45
C PRO A 9 -9.69 10.58 -1.99
N HIS A 10 -8.76 10.90 -2.91
CA HIS A 10 -8.62 12.24 -3.49
C HIS A 10 -9.57 12.45 -4.67
N CYS A 11 -9.53 11.56 -5.66
CA CYS A 11 -10.37 11.67 -6.86
C CYS A 11 -11.63 10.79 -6.82
N GLY A 12 -11.75 9.87 -5.84
CA GLY A 12 -12.83 8.88 -5.78
C GLY A 12 -12.72 7.74 -6.80
N GLY A 13 -11.68 7.76 -7.64
CA GLY A 13 -11.38 6.74 -8.64
C GLY A 13 -11.03 5.39 -8.03
N ARG A 14 -11.20 4.33 -8.82
CA ARG A 14 -10.81 2.96 -8.47
C ARG A 14 -9.67 2.55 -9.39
N ALA A 15 -8.50 2.31 -8.81
CA ALA A 15 -7.32 1.88 -9.53
C ALA A 15 -7.00 0.43 -9.22
N HIS A 16 -6.33 -0.22 -10.18
CA HIS A 16 -5.71 -1.53 -10.00
C HIS A 16 -4.21 -1.32 -9.91
N LEU A 17 -3.63 -1.77 -8.80
CA LEU A 17 -2.20 -1.65 -8.56
C LEU A 17 -1.55 -3.01 -8.60
N GLU A 18 -0.36 -3.08 -9.19
CA GLU A 18 0.47 -4.26 -9.09
C GLU A 18 1.22 -4.31 -7.76
N SER A 19 1.74 -5.49 -7.38
CA SER A 19 2.57 -5.65 -6.17
C SER A 19 3.76 -4.67 -6.14
N GLY A 20 4.28 -4.32 -7.32
CA GLY A 20 5.38 -3.38 -7.52
C GLY A 20 5.00 -1.90 -7.39
N GLU A 21 3.73 -1.55 -7.27
CA GLU A 21 3.25 -0.17 -7.12
C GLU A 21 2.82 0.17 -5.69
N VAL A 22 2.57 -0.87 -4.87
CA VAL A 22 2.28 -0.71 -3.45
C VAL A 22 3.57 -0.80 -2.65
N ARG A 23 3.68 0.02 -1.60
CA ARG A 23 4.78 -0.04 -0.63
C ARG A 23 4.20 -0.26 0.75
N LEU A 24 4.73 -1.25 1.46
CA LEU A 24 4.37 -1.52 2.85
C LEU A 24 5.45 -0.92 3.76
N ALA A 25 5.05 -0.10 4.73
CA ALA A 25 5.94 0.49 5.73
C ALA A 25 5.47 0.09 7.13
N ARG A 26 6.37 -0.52 7.90
CA ARG A 26 6.10 -0.94 9.28
C ARG A 26 6.91 -0.09 10.26
N THR A 27 6.24 0.42 11.29
CA THR A 27 6.85 1.11 12.43
C THR A 27 6.64 0.29 13.70
N ARG A 28 7.29 0.65 14.82
CA ARG A 28 7.15 -0.05 16.11
C ARG A 28 5.72 -0.19 16.62
N SER A 29 4.80 0.69 16.19
CA SER A 29 3.43 0.72 16.72
C SER A 29 2.35 0.56 15.67
N ARG A 30 2.65 0.80 14.38
CA ARG A 30 1.65 0.80 13.30
C ARG A 30 2.26 0.42 11.97
N THR A 31 1.46 -0.23 11.13
CA THR A 31 1.79 -0.55 9.74
C THR A 31 0.94 0.30 8.80
N PHE A 32 1.54 0.74 7.69
CA PHE A 32 0.88 1.54 6.68
C PHE A 32 1.24 1.02 5.31
N TYR A 33 0.30 1.06 4.38
CA TYR A 33 0.62 0.92 2.97
C TYR A 33 0.46 2.28 2.29
N ALA A 34 1.32 2.53 1.30
CA ALA A 34 1.29 3.72 0.48
C ALA A 34 1.37 3.33 -1.00
N PHE A 35 0.70 4.11 -1.83
CA PHE A 35 0.72 3.97 -3.28
C PHE A 35 0.46 5.33 -3.93
N THR A 36 0.86 5.49 -5.17
CA THR A 36 0.50 6.67 -5.98
C THR A 36 -0.72 6.34 -6.81
N CYS A 37 -1.75 7.19 -6.78
CA CYS A 37 -2.93 6.98 -7.61
C CYS A 37 -2.57 7.21 -9.10
N PRO A 38 -2.76 6.24 -9.99
CA PRO A 38 -2.46 6.43 -11.41
C PRO A 38 -3.44 7.38 -12.12
N ASP A 39 -4.66 7.55 -11.59
CA ASP A 39 -5.66 8.46 -12.17
C ASP A 39 -5.36 9.93 -11.93
N CYS A 40 -4.90 10.29 -10.73
CA CYS A 40 -4.70 11.70 -10.33
C CYS A 40 -3.27 12.04 -9.87
N GLY A 41 -2.37 11.05 -9.79
CA GLY A 41 -0.99 11.24 -9.35
C GLY A 41 -0.80 11.48 -7.85
N GLU A 42 -1.88 11.53 -7.06
CA GLU A 42 -1.80 11.84 -5.62
C GLU A 42 -1.24 10.66 -4.82
N PRO A 43 -0.32 10.91 -3.87
CA PRO A 43 0.18 9.89 -2.96
C PRO A 43 -0.86 9.56 -1.89
N VAL A 44 -1.33 8.32 -1.89
CA VAL A 44 -2.31 7.81 -0.92
C VAL A 44 -1.61 6.99 0.15
N ARG A 45 -1.91 7.26 1.42
CA ARG A 45 -1.42 6.47 2.56
C ARG A 45 -2.58 5.99 3.41
N LYS A 46 -2.61 4.69 3.71
CA LYS A 46 -3.66 4.06 4.51
C LYS A 46 -3.07 3.14 5.58
N PRO A 47 -3.72 3.02 6.75
CA PRO A 47 -3.31 2.06 7.76
C PRO A 47 -3.47 0.63 7.22
N ALA A 48 -2.43 -0.18 7.39
CA ALA A 48 -2.45 -1.60 7.05
C ALA A 48 -2.78 -2.40 8.32
N GLY A 49 -4.01 -2.90 8.42
CA GLY A 49 -4.36 -3.88 9.45
C GLY A 49 -3.66 -5.22 9.17
N GLU A 50 -3.66 -6.11 10.17
CA GLU A 50 -2.94 -7.40 10.12
C GLU A 50 -3.29 -8.22 8.86
N ARG A 51 -4.59 -8.31 8.52
CA ARG A 51 -5.04 -9.00 7.31
C ARG A 51 -4.56 -8.37 5.99
N ILE A 52 -4.45 -7.03 5.94
CA ILE A 52 -3.93 -6.32 4.75
C ILE A 52 -2.43 -6.58 4.62
N VAL A 53 -1.71 -6.58 5.74
CA VAL A 53 -0.28 -6.90 5.79
C VAL A 53 -0.03 -8.30 5.24
N GLU A 54 -0.75 -9.30 5.75
CA GLU A 54 -0.62 -10.69 5.26
C GLU A 54 -0.89 -10.81 3.77
N LEU A 55 -1.93 -10.14 3.26
CA LEU A 55 -2.25 -10.12 1.84
C LEU A 55 -1.14 -9.49 1.00
N LEU A 56 -0.60 -8.34 1.43
CA LEU A 56 0.44 -7.62 0.68
C LEU A 56 1.75 -8.43 0.69
N THR A 57 2.20 -8.88 1.86
CA THR A 57 3.45 -9.65 2.01
C THR A 57 3.35 -11.01 1.32
N GLY A 58 2.21 -11.71 1.45
CA GLY A 58 1.98 -13.00 0.78
C GLY A 58 1.90 -12.92 -0.74
N ASN A 59 1.67 -11.73 -1.31
CA ASN A 59 1.62 -11.47 -2.75
C ASN A 59 2.85 -10.72 -3.29
N GLY A 60 3.95 -10.69 -2.52
CA GLY A 60 5.25 -10.18 -2.96
C GLY A 60 5.40 -8.66 -2.97
N VAL A 61 4.58 -7.94 -2.20
CA VAL A 61 4.77 -6.49 -2.00
C VAL A 61 6.00 -6.26 -1.14
N ALA A 62 6.89 -5.37 -1.60
CA ALA A 62 8.10 -5.02 -0.87
C ALA A 62 7.76 -4.33 0.46
N GLU A 63 8.22 -4.91 1.57
CA GLU A 63 8.19 -4.29 2.89
C GLU A 63 9.45 -3.44 3.07
N ILE A 64 9.25 -2.15 3.31
CA ILE A 64 10.31 -1.22 3.68
C ILE A 64 10.32 -1.16 5.21
N GLY A 65 11.34 -1.77 5.82
CA GLY A 65 11.61 -1.63 7.24
C GLY A 65 12.09 -0.22 7.53
N LEU A 66 11.30 0.59 8.24
CA LEU A 66 11.77 1.84 8.80
C LEU A 66 12.58 1.49 10.06
N ALA A 67 13.88 1.25 9.89
CA ALA A 67 14.78 1.04 11.02
C ALA A 67 14.68 2.26 11.97
N PRO A 68 14.44 2.04 13.28
CA PRO A 68 14.47 3.13 14.24
C PRO A 68 15.91 3.68 14.29
N ARG A 69 16.08 4.96 13.96
CA ARG A 69 17.35 5.69 14.18
C ARG A 69 17.54 5.94 15.67
#